data_AF-A0A954S1S1-F1
#
_entry.id   AF-A0A954S1S1-F1
#
_cell.length_a   1.000
_cell.length_b   1.000
_cell.length_c   1.000
_cell.angle_alpha   90.00
_cell.angle_beta   90.00
_cell.angle_gamma   90.00
#
_symmetry.space_group_name_H-M   'P 1'
#
loop_
_entity.id
_entity.type
_entity.pdbx_description
1 polymer ?
#
loop_
_entity_poly.entity_id
_entity_poly.type
_entity_poly.pdbx_seq_one_letter_code
_entity_poly.pdbx_strand_id
1 'polypeptide(L)'
;MKHLAIVLTFFVVGLCADTLQAQVRWYRPPGRYALGVGTAAYLGGYGYRGYGYGGYSPVEGYQRGMADVIRARGEAAQNYANARISYEDARSKYLDNKLKWTKVYWERKNYAEAQLRDRYEKDQAARVKWLASRRDHKPETLPPSQLDAQTGEVQWPDALQEPIYTDYRMKIEEALKERAEGKNNESEIRTLARQMQGELKNHIKGMNANEYIASRKFLDRLVNQMALAQGY
;
A
#
# COMPACT_ATOMS: atom_id res chain seq x y z
N MET A 1 6.67 50.33 7.27
CA MET A 1 6.06 50.80 8.54
C MET A 1 4.55 50.57 8.42
N LYS A 2 3.92 49.53 8.97
CA LYS A 2 3.96 49.03 10.36
C LYS A 2 3.92 47.48 10.39
N HIS A 3 4.62 46.95 11.39
CA HIS A 3 4.82 45.55 11.78
C HIS A 3 3.51 44.93 12.36
N LEU A 4 3.12 43.67 12.08
CA LEU A 4 3.59 42.38 12.65
C LEU A 4 2.97 42.05 14.02
N ALA A 5 2.06 41.05 14.06
CA ALA A 5 1.65 40.22 15.21
C ALA A 5 0.64 39.18 14.67
N ILE A 6 0.97 37.94 14.27
CA ILE A 6 1.52 36.80 15.02
C ILE A 6 1.01 36.74 16.46
N VAL A 7 -0.10 36.01 16.66
CA VAL A 7 -0.39 35.33 17.93
C VAL A 7 -0.48 33.84 17.62
N LEU A 8 0.54 33.17 18.11
CA LEU A 8 0.81 31.75 18.01
C LEU A 8 0.51 31.19 19.40
N THR A 9 -0.54 30.39 19.53
CA THR A 9 -0.80 29.61 20.75
C THR A 9 -1.02 28.16 20.35
N PHE A 10 0.09 27.42 20.40
CA PHE A 10 0.15 25.97 20.53
C PHE A 10 0.39 25.66 22.01
N PHE A 11 -0.44 24.81 22.62
CA PHE A 11 -0.09 23.76 23.60
C PHE A 11 -1.42 23.04 23.95
N VAL A 12 -1.73 21.78 23.60
CA VAL A 12 -1.07 20.46 23.69
C VAL A 12 -1.88 19.58 24.66
N VAL A 13 -2.29 18.42 24.12
CA VAL A 13 -2.63 17.14 24.77
C VAL A 13 -4.01 16.98 25.41
N GLY A 14 -4.85 16.27 24.67
CA GLY A 14 -5.94 15.43 25.18
C GLY A 14 -6.16 14.30 24.19
N LEU A 15 -5.40 13.20 24.34
CA LEU A 15 -5.63 11.94 23.65
C LEU A 15 -7.08 11.48 23.86
N CYS A 16 -7.89 11.46 22.80
CA CYS A 16 -8.98 10.50 22.66
C CYS A 16 -8.90 9.94 21.25
N ALA A 17 -7.92 9.06 21.05
CA ALA A 17 -8.04 8.03 20.04
C ALA A 17 -9.07 7.04 20.55
N ASP A 18 -10.30 7.08 20.04
CA ASP A 18 -11.13 5.89 19.99
C ASP A 18 -11.93 5.89 18.69
N THR A 19 -11.33 5.15 17.77
CA THR A 19 -11.89 4.53 16.59
C THR A 19 -13.37 4.15 16.77
N LEU A 20 -14.28 4.87 16.12
CA LEU A 20 -15.61 4.34 15.75
C LEU A 20 -15.43 3.36 14.59
N GLN A 21 -14.77 2.24 14.88
CA GLN A 21 -14.86 1.05 14.04
C GLN A 21 -16.25 0.45 14.26
N ALA A 22 -17.06 0.58 13.22
CA ALA A 22 -18.26 -0.20 13.00
C ALA A 22 -17.93 -1.69 13.15
N GLN A 23 -18.17 -2.24 14.34
CA GLN A 23 -18.16 -3.68 14.55
C GLN A 23 -19.52 -4.23 14.15
N VAL A 24 -19.53 -4.81 12.95
CA VAL A 24 -20.52 -5.75 12.45
C VAL A 24 -20.61 -6.92 13.45
N ARG A 25 -21.56 -6.83 14.37
CA ARG A 25 -21.84 -7.89 15.34
C ARG A 25 -22.72 -8.95 14.64
N TRP A 26 -22.06 -9.89 13.97
CA TRP A 26 -22.72 -11.09 13.44
C TRP A 26 -23.35 -11.89 14.58
N TYR A 27 -24.53 -12.42 14.27
CA TYR A 27 -25.40 -13.31 15.05
C TYR A 27 -24.62 -14.41 15.80
N ARG A 28 -24.67 -14.39 17.14
CA ARG A 28 -24.24 -15.48 18.03
C ARG A 28 -25.49 -16.27 18.42
N PRO A 29 -25.60 -17.58 18.12
CA PRO A 29 -26.71 -18.37 18.61
C PRO A 29 -26.55 -18.54 20.14
N PRO A 30 -27.59 -18.32 20.96
CA PRO A 30 -27.49 -18.66 22.37
C PRO A 30 -27.48 -20.18 22.51
N GLY A 31 -26.30 -20.68 22.90
CA GLY A 31 -26.13 -22.02 23.42
C GLY A 31 -27.03 -22.22 24.65
N ARG A 32 -27.79 -23.30 24.61
CA ARG A 32 -28.41 -23.95 25.77
C ARG A 32 -27.37 -24.10 26.86
N TYR A 33 -27.49 -23.42 28.01
CA TYR A 33 -27.47 -23.93 29.40
C TYR A 33 -27.56 -22.73 30.35
N ALA A 34 -28.75 -22.49 30.91
CA ALA A 34 -28.92 -21.75 32.15
C ALA A 34 -30.19 -22.26 32.82
N LEU A 35 -30.01 -23.19 33.76
CA LEU A 35 -31.04 -23.61 34.71
C LEU A 35 -31.33 -22.42 35.64
N GLY A 36 -32.24 -21.55 35.21
CA GLY A 36 -32.85 -20.54 36.06
C GLY A 36 -34.10 -21.13 36.69
N VAL A 37 -33.98 -21.55 37.95
CA VAL A 37 -35.13 -21.89 38.80
C VAL A 37 -35.89 -20.60 39.09
N GLY A 38 -36.85 -20.27 38.23
CA GLY A 38 -37.86 -19.25 38.47
C GLY A 38 -39.11 -19.93 39.01
N THR A 39 -39.28 -19.94 40.33
CA THR A 39 -40.50 -20.34 41.02
C THR A 39 -41.61 -19.33 40.74
N ALA A 40 -42.32 -19.51 39.63
CA ALA A 40 -43.62 -18.88 39.41
C ALA A 40 -44.65 -19.57 40.30
N ALA A 41 -44.95 -18.95 41.43
CA ALA A 41 -46.08 -19.30 42.29
C ALA A 41 -47.40 -19.11 41.52
N TYR A 42 -47.88 -20.18 40.90
CA TYR A 42 -49.29 -20.31 40.51
C TYR A 42 -50.07 -20.90 41.68
N LEU A 43 -50.68 -20.03 42.48
CA LEU A 43 -51.85 -20.39 43.29
C LEU A 43 -52.98 -20.76 42.31
N GLY A 44 -53.13 -22.04 42.02
CA GLY A 44 -54.27 -22.61 41.30
C GLY A 44 -54.97 -23.61 42.20
N GLY A 45 -56.08 -23.18 42.79
CA GLY A 45 -56.80 -23.88 43.84
C GLY A 45 -57.23 -25.32 43.47
N TYR A 46 -57.11 -26.18 44.47
CA TYR A 46 -57.77 -27.49 44.54
C TYR A 46 -59.29 -27.33 44.39
N GLY A 47 -59.80 -27.61 43.19
CA GLY A 47 -61.23 -27.72 42.90
C GLY A 47 -61.65 -29.19 42.85
N TYR A 48 -61.77 -29.82 44.03
CA TYR A 48 -62.42 -31.12 44.17
C TYR A 48 -63.94 -30.91 44.24
N ARG A 49 -64.64 -30.93 43.10
CA ARG A 49 -66.11 -31.07 43.07
C ARG A 49 -66.62 -31.35 41.67
N GLY A 50 -67.34 -32.46 41.51
CA GLY A 50 -68.23 -32.65 40.37
C GLY A 50 -68.27 -34.07 39.83
N TYR A 51 -68.75 -35.01 40.63
CA TYR A 51 -69.50 -36.15 40.09
C TYR A 51 -70.72 -35.58 39.35
N GLY A 52 -70.55 -35.30 38.06
CA GLY A 52 -71.60 -34.90 37.15
C GLY A 52 -71.87 -36.03 36.19
N TYR A 53 -72.78 -36.93 36.57
CA TYR A 53 -73.49 -37.81 35.64
C TYR A 53 -74.32 -36.94 34.71
N GLY A 54 -73.67 -36.33 33.72
CA GLY A 54 -74.32 -35.78 32.53
C GLY A 54 -74.49 -36.92 31.54
N GLY A 55 -75.73 -37.35 31.31
CA GLY A 55 -76.04 -38.43 30.39
C GLY A 55 -75.58 -38.10 28.97
N TYR A 56 -74.36 -38.51 28.61
CA TYR A 56 -73.95 -38.62 27.23
C TYR A 56 -74.62 -39.86 26.66
N SER A 57 -75.57 -39.65 25.74
CA SER A 57 -75.95 -40.74 24.84
C SER A 57 -74.67 -41.24 24.14
N PRO A 58 -74.38 -42.55 24.10
CA PRO A 58 -73.22 -43.09 23.38
C PRO A 58 -73.12 -42.58 21.93
N VAL A 59 -74.25 -42.20 21.34
CA VAL A 59 -74.36 -41.59 20.01
C VAL A 59 -73.78 -40.16 19.97
N GLU A 60 -73.99 -39.34 21.00
CA GLU A 60 -73.53 -37.95 21.04
C GLU A 60 -72.01 -37.84 21.25
N GLY A 61 -71.45 -38.70 22.11
CA GLY A 61 -69.99 -38.80 22.29
C GLY A 61 -69.29 -39.26 21.01
N TYR A 62 -69.89 -40.20 20.28
CA TYR A 62 -69.39 -40.67 18.99
C TYR A 62 -69.43 -39.56 17.92
N GLN A 63 -70.53 -38.80 17.83
CA GLN A 63 -70.65 -37.68 16.89
C GLN A 63 -69.65 -36.56 17.19
N ARG A 64 -69.44 -36.21 18.47
CA ARG A 64 -68.43 -35.22 18.87
C ARG A 64 -67.00 -35.70 18.56
N GLY A 65 -66.67 -36.95 18.86
CA GLY A 65 -65.37 -37.53 18.51
C GLY A 65 -65.13 -37.56 17.00
N MET A 66 -66.15 -37.84 16.19
CA MET A 66 -66.05 -37.77 14.73
C MET A 66 -65.83 -36.32 14.25
N ALA A 67 -66.50 -35.34 14.84
CA ALA A 67 -66.28 -33.92 14.54
C ALA A 67 -64.88 -33.43 14.96
N ASP A 68 -64.36 -33.91 16.09
CA ASP A 68 -62.98 -33.66 16.52
C ASP A 68 -61.96 -34.20 15.52
N VAL A 69 -62.16 -35.42 15.01
CA VAL A 69 -61.29 -36.01 13.98
C VAL A 69 -61.33 -35.22 12.68
N ILE A 70 -62.51 -34.78 12.23
CA ILE A 70 -62.65 -33.95 11.02
C ILE A 70 -61.95 -32.60 11.20
N ARG A 71 -62.11 -31.96 12.36
CA ARG A 71 -61.43 -30.70 12.68
C ARG A 71 -59.91 -30.88 12.72
N ALA A 72 -59.42 -31.91 13.41
CA ALA A 72 -58.00 -32.22 13.49
C ALA A 72 -57.39 -32.48 12.10
N ARG A 73 -58.14 -33.12 11.19
CA ARG A 73 -57.71 -33.28 9.78
C ARG A 73 -57.64 -31.94 9.04
N GLY A 74 -58.61 -31.05 9.24
CA GLY A 74 -58.60 -29.70 8.67
C GLY A 74 -57.43 -28.86 9.17
N GLU A 75 -57.21 -28.86 10.49
CA GLU A 75 -56.08 -28.18 11.13
C GLU A 75 -54.74 -28.74 10.65
N ALA A 76 -54.61 -30.06 10.54
CA ALA A 76 -53.40 -30.70 10.01
C ALA A 76 -53.13 -30.30 8.56
N ALA A 77 -54.17 -30.23 7.70
CA ALA A 77 -54.03 -29.80 6.32
C ALA A 77 -53.59 -28.33 6.20
N GLN A 78 -54.15 -27.44 7.03
CA GLN A 78 -53.75 -26.03 7.07
C GLN A 78 -52.32 -25.88 7.60
N ASN A 79 -51.96 -26.58 8.68
CA ASN A 79 -50.61 -26.58 9.22
C ASN A 79 -49.59 -27.09 8.19
N TYR A 80 -49.93 -28.13 7.42
CA TYR A 80 -49.09 -28.63 6.34
C TYR A 80 -48.95 -27.63 5.18
N ALA A 81 -50.01 -26.90 4.83
CA ALA A 81 -49.94 -25.83 3.84
C ALA A 81 -49.04 -24.67 4.32
N ASN A 82 -49.24 -24.20 5.56
CA ASN A 82 -48.44 -23.13 6.16
C ASN A 82 -46.96 -23.51 6.29
N ALA A 83 -46.67 -24.77 6.66
CA ALA A 83 -45.31 -25.29 6.72
C ALA A 83 -44.64 -25.28 5.34
N ARG A 84 -45.35 -25.68 4.27
CA ARG A 84 -44.82 -25.63 2.90
C ARG A 84 -44.55 -24.20 2.43
N ILE A 85 -45.45 -23.26 2.72
CA ILE A 85 -45.23 -21.83 2.38
C ILE A 85 -43.99 -21.30 3.11
N SER A 86 -43.87 -21.59 4.41
CA SER A 86 -42.72 -21.16 5.21
C SER A 86 -41.41 -21.77 4.70
N TYR A 87 -41.45 -23.01 4.23
CA TYR A 87 -40.31 -23.68 3.63
C TYR A 87 -39.86 -23.03 2.32
N GLU A 88 -40.79 -22.72 1.41
CA GLU A 88 -40.47 -22.04 0.14
C GLU A 88 -39.99 -20.59 0.34
N ASP A 89 -40.55 -19.88 1.33
CA ASP A 89 -40.07 -18.54 1.71
C ASP A 89 -38.64 -18.60 2.26
N ALA A 90 -38.35 -19.56 3.16
CA ALA A 90 -37.00 -19.78 3.66
C ALA A 90 -36.01 -20.14 2.54
N ARG A 91 -36.44 -20.97 1.58
CA ARG A 91 -35.64 -21.35 0.41
C ARG A 91 -35.36 -20.15 -0.50
N SER A 92 -36.36 -19.31 -0.76
CA SER A 92 -36.21 -18.09 -1.56
C SER A 92 -35.21 -17.13 -0.91
N LYS A 93 -35.35 -16.87 0.40
CA LYS A 93 -34.41 -16.05 1.17
C LYS A 93 -32.99 -16.60 1.14
N TYR A 94 -32.82 -17.92 1.21
CA TYR A 94 -31.51 -18.56 1.10
C TYR A 94 -30.87 -18.30 -0.28
N LEU A 95 -31.63 -18.47 -1.36
CA LEU A 95 -31.16 -18.23 -2.73
C LEU A 95 -30.80 -16.77 -2.95
N ASP A 96 -31.62 -15.83 -2.46
CA ASP A 96 -31.34 -14.40 -2.54
C ASP A 96 -30.06 -14.03 -1.79
N ASN A 97 -29.86 -14.59 -0.60
CA ASN A 97 -28.64 -14.37 0.17
C ASN A 97 -27.41 -14.92 -0.57
N LYS A 98 -27.53 -16.09 -1.18
CA LYS A 98 -26.44 -16.68 -1.98
C LYS A 98 -26.11 -15.83 -3.21
N LEU A 99 -27.13 -15.32 -3.90
CA LEU A 99 -26.97 -14.40 -5.04
C LEU A 99 -26.27 -13.11 -4.61
N LYS A 100 -26.73 -12.48 -3.51
CA LYS A 100 -26.12 -11.26 -2.95
C LYS A 100 -24.65 -11.49 -2.60
N TRP A 101 -24.33 -12.59 -1.91
CA TRP A 101 -22.95 -12.94 -1.59
C TRP A 101 -22.08 -13.09 -2.83
N THR A 102 -22.60 -13.77 -3.85
CA THR A 102 -21.89 -13.99 -5.11
C THR A 102 -21.64 -12.67 -5.83
N LYS A 103 -22.65 -11.79 -5.88
CA LYS A 103 -22.53 -10.45 -6.47
C LYS A 103 -21.46 -9.62 -5.76
N VAL A 104 -21.51 -9.55 -4.42
CA VAL A 104 -20.52 -8.82 -3.61
C VAL A 104 -19.11 -9.37 -3.80
N TYR A 105 -18.95 -10.70 -3.90
CA TYR A 105 -17.66 -11.32 -4.17
C TYR A 105 -17.07 -10.86 -5.50
N TRP A 106 -17.86 -10.92 -6.58
CA TRP A 106 -17.39 -10.52 -7.91
C TRP A 106 -17.15 -9.01 -8.03
N GLU A 107 -17.99 -8.18 -7.40
CA GLU A 107 -17.76 -6.73 -7.34
C GLU A 107 -16.43 -6.40 -6.66
N ARG A 108 -16.14 -7.03 -5.51
CA ARG A 108 -14.87 -6.87 -4.80
C ARG A 108 -13.69 -7.34 -5.62
N LYS A 109 -13.81 -8.49 -6.29
CA LYS A 109 -12.76 -9.04 -7.15
C LYS A 109 -12.47 -8.09 -8.33
N ASN A 110 -13.50 -7.65 -9.05
CA ASN A 110 -13.36 -6.74 -10.19
C ASN A 110 -12.74 -5.41 -9.77
N TYR A 111 -13.15 -4.86 -8.63
CA TYR A 111 -12.54 -3.65 -8.07
C TYR A 111 -11.05 -3.85 -7.75
N ALA A 112 -10.68 -4.97 -7.11
CA ALA A 112 -9.29 -5.27 -6.80
C ALA A 112 -8.43 -5.44 -8.06
N GLU A 113 -8.96 -6.12 -9.09
CA GLU A 113 -8.29 -6.28 -10.38
C GLU A 113 -8.10 -4.94 -11.10
N ALA A 114 -9.10 -4.06 -11.07
CA ALA A 114 -8.97 -2.71 -11.62
C ALA A 114 -7.85 -1.92 -10.91
N GLN A 115 -7.83 -1.95 -9.57
CA GLN A 115 -6.79 -1.29 -8.78
C GLN A 115 -5.38 -1.87 -9.03
N LEU A 116 -5.28 -3.18 -9.33
CA LEU A 116 -4.01 -3.80 -9.72
C LEU A 116 -3.56 -3.35 -11.11
N ARG A 117 -4.48 -3.29 -12.08
CA ARG A 117 -4.18 -2.78 -13.42
C ARG A 117 -3.71 -1.33 -13.38
N ASP A 118 -4.44 -0.45 -12.69
CA ASP A 118 -4.07 0.96 -12.56
C ASP A 118 -2.68 1.15 -11.93
N ARG A 119 -2.35 0.34 -10.92
CA ARG A 119 -1.01 0.37 -10.31
C ARG A 119 0.06 -0.10 -11.29
N TYR A 120 -0.18 -1.22 -11.97
CA TYR A 120 0.75 -1.74 -12.96
C TYR A 120 1.00 -0.74 -14.10
N GLU A 121 -0.04 -0.10 -14.62
CA GLU A 121 0.09 0.93 -15.66
C GLU A 121 0.90 2.13 -15.18
N LYS A 122 0.65 2.62 -13.96
CA LYS A 122 1.44 3.70 -13.35
C LYS A 122 2.91 3.31 -13.17
N ASP A 123 3.17 2.11 -12.69
CA ASP A 123 4.53 1.60 -12.47
C ASP A 123 5.28 1.44 -13.80
N GLN A 124 4.61 0.93 -14.84
CA GLN A 124 5.18 0.84 -16.19
C GLN A 124 5.46 2.22 -16.76
N ALA A 125 4.52 3.17 -16.67
CA ALA A 125 4.71 4.54 -17.12
C ALA A 125 5.87 5.23 -16.37
N ALA A 126 5.96 5.05 -15.06
CA ALA A 126 7.05 5.56 -14.24
C ALA A 126 8.39 4.95 -14.65
N ARG A 127 8.44 3.64 -14.90
CA ARG A 127 9.63 2.94 -15.38
C ARG A 127 10.08 3.44 -16.74
N VAL A 128 9.16 3.60 -17.70
CA VAL A 128 9.47 4.15 -19.03
C VAL A 128 10.02 5.57 -18.90
N LYS A 129 9.38 6.42 -18.09
CA LYS A 129 9.85 7.79 -17.84
C LYS A 129 11.24 7.81 -17.21
N TRP A 130 11.51 6.95 -16.23
CA TRP A 130 12.82 6.83 -15.60
C TRP A 130 13.90 6.36 -16.58
N LEU A 131 13.60 5.36 -17.41
CA LEU A 131 14.51 4.88 -18.46
C LEU A 131 14.78 5.96 -19.52
N ALA A 132 13.75 6.69 -19.94
CA ALA A 132 13.91 7.81 -20.87
C ALA A 132 14.81 8.90 -20.28
N SER A 133 14.56 9.30 -19.03
CA SER A 133 15.41 10.29 -18.35
C SER A 133 16.88 9.86 -18.29
N ARG A 134 17.18 8.56 -18.09
CA ARG A 134 18.56 8.07 -18.11
C ARG A 134 19.22 8.15 -19.48
N ARG A 135 18.48 7.96 -20.57
CA ARG A 135 19.03 8.08 -21.93
C ARG A 135 19.48 9.51 -22.24
N ASP A 136 18.75 10.49 -21.72
CA ASP A 136 19.05 11.90 -21.96
C ASP A 136 20.23 12.41 -21.12
N HIS A 137 20.63 11.69 -20.08
CA HIS A 137 21.75 12.05 -19.20
C HIS A 137 23.02 11.31 -19.64
N LYS A 138 23.52 11.59 -20.84
CA LYS A 138 24.91 11.22 -21.19
C LYS A 138 25.83 11.97 -20.22
N PRO A 139 26.79 11.31 -19.53
CA PRO A 139 27.73 12.00 -18.66
C PRO A 139 28.41 13.13 -19.45
N GLU A 140 28.40 14.34 -18.90
CA GLU A 140 29.11 15.46 -19.53
C GLU A 140 30.60 15.08 -19.65
N THR A 141 31.13 15.18 -20.86
CA THR A 141 32.56 15.02 -21.17
C THR A 141 33.22 16.39 -21.24
N LEU A 142 34.56 16.43 -21.23
CA LEU A 142 35.27 17.69 -21.45
C LEU A 142 35.03 18.16 -22.90
N PRO A 143 34.79 19.47 -23.12
CA PRO A 143 34.76 20.02 -24.47
C PRO A 143 36.17 19.95 -25.08
N PRO A 144 36.29 19.86 -26.42
CA PRO A 144 37.60 19.84 -27.11
C PRO A 144 38.50 21.05 -26.80
N SER A 145 37.91 22.17 -26.35
CA SER A 145 38.67 23.36 -25.92
C SER A 145 39.38 23.20 -24.57
N GLN A 146 39.03 22.19 -23.76
CA GLN A 146 39.62 21.95 -22.45
C GLN A 146 40.55 20.73 -22.42
N LEU A 147 40.31 19.76 -23.30
CA LEU A 147 41.18 18.60 -23.48
C LEU A 147 41.21 18.23 -24.96
N ASP A 148 42.41 18.25 -25.53
CA ASP A 148 42.64 17.74 -26.88
C ASP A 148 42.98 16.24 -26.80
N ALA A 149 42.12 15.42 -27.40
CA ALA A 149 42.26 13.97 -27.37
C ALA A 149 43.42 13.44 -28.23
N GLN A 150 43.95 14.23 -29.16
CA GLN A 150 45.01 13.83 -30.08
C GLN A 150 46.41 14.21 -29.55
N THR A 151 46.51 15.34 -28.85
CA THR A 151 47.79 15.84 -28.32
C THR A 151 47.95 15.53 -26.83
N GLY A 152 46.85 15.26 -26.11
CA GLY A 152 46.86 15.07 -24.66
C GLY A 152 47.00 16.37 -23.87
N GLU A 153 46.92 17.53 -24.53
CA GLU A 153 47.01 18.84 -23.89
C GLU A 153 45.74 19.17 -23.10
N VAL A 154 45.94 19.67 -21.87
CA VAL A 154 44.86 20.00 -20.92
C VAL A 154 44.94 21.46 -20.51
N GLN A 155 43.80 22.15 -20.59
CA GLN A 155 43.66 23.50 -20.06
C GLN A 155 43.08 23.43 -18.63
N TRP A 156 43.94 23.65 -17.65
CA TRP A 156 43.57 23.58 -16.23
C TRP A 156 42.85 24.86 -15.77
N PRO A 157 41.69 24.73 -15.08
CA PRO A 157 41.06 25.83 -14.36
C PRO A 157 42.01 26.49 -13.36
N ASP A 158 41.87 27.80 -13.13
CA ASP A 158 42.78 28.61 -12.29
C ASP A 158 43.02 28.00 -10.90
N ALA A 159 41.96 27.53 -10.24
CA ALA A 159 42.05 26.90 -8.92
C ALA A 159 42.85 25.58 -8.90
N LEU A 160 43.02 24.90 -10.04
CA LEU A 160 43.87 23.70 -10.16
C LEU A 160 45.31 24.02 -10.57
N GLN A 161 45.62 25.29 -10.87
CA GLN A 161 46.99 25.71 -11.19
C GLN A 161 47.84 25.96 -9.94
N GLU A 162 47.23 25.95 -8.75
CA GLU A 162 47.94 26.15 -7.49
C GLU A 162 49.09 25.13 -7.29
N PRO A 163 50.18 25.51 -6.61
CA PRO A 163 51.35 24.65 -6.42
C PRO A 163 51.01 23.29 -5.79
N ILE A 164 50.01 23.25 -4.91
CA ILE A 164 49.54 22.06 -4.19
C ILE A 164 49.12 20.94 -5.15
N TYR A 165 48.64 21.29 -6.34
CA TYR A 165 48.13 20.33 -7.33
C TYR A 165 49.14 19.96 -8.41
N THR A 166 50.35 20.51 -8.38
CA THR A 166 51.38 20.34 -9.43
C THR A 166 51.70 18.86 -9.67
N ASP A 167 51.91 18.09 -8.60
CA ASP A 167 52.23 16.67 -8.69
C ASP A 167 51.12 15.86 -9.37
N TYR A 168 49.86 16.18 -9.06
CA TYR A 168 48.71 15.53 -9.70
C TYR A 168 48.60 15.91 -11.17
N ARG A 169 48.80 17.19 -11.50
CA ARG A 169 48.74 17.67 -12.89
C ARG A 169 49.80 17.01 -13.76
N MET A 170 51.06 16.98 -13.32
CA MET A 170 52.14 16.36 -14.10
C MET A 170 51.86 14.88 -14.38
N LYS A 171 51.44 14.12 -13.35
CA LYS A 171 51.11 12.69 -13.51
C LYS A 171 49.93 12.47 -14.45
N ILE A 172 48.90 13.31 -14.36
CA ILE A 172 47.73 13.23 -15.24
C ILE A 172 48.11 13.59 -16.68
N GLU A 173 48.90 14.64 -16.90
CA GLU A 173 49.37 15.06 -18.22
C GLU A 173 50.28 14.02 -18.86
N GLU A 174 51.20 13.42 -18.09
CA GLU A 174 52.04 12.31 -18.54
C GLU A 174 51.18 11.12 -18.98
N ALA A 175 50.25 10.69 -18.14
CA ALA A 175 49.36 9.58 -18.47
C ALA A 175 48.44 9.88 -19.67
N LEU A 176 48.05 11.14 -19.88
CA LEU A 176 47.27 11.58 -21.04
C LEU A 176 48.09 11.60 -22.34
N LYS A 177 49.36 12.01 -22.29
CA LYS A 177 50.29 11.94 -23.43
C LYS A 177 50.53 10.49 -23.85
N GLU A 178 50.79 9.63 -22.87
CA GLU A 178 50.92 8.19 -23.11
C GLU A 178 49.66 7.56 -23.71
N ARG A 179 48.48 8.06 -23.31
CA ARG A 179 47.21 7.67 -23.92
C ARG A 179 47.09 8.13 -25.38
N ALA A 180 47.55 9.34 -25.70
CA ALA A 180 47.58 9.83 -27.09
C ALA A 180 48.49 8.96 -27.98
N GLU A 181 49.53 8.37 -27.42
CA GLU A 181 50.41 7.38 -28.08
C GLU A 181 49.78 5.97 -28.17
N GLY A 182 48.60 5.75 -27.57
CA GLY A 182 47.86 4.50 -27.64
C GLY A 182 48.01 3.57 -26.41
N LYS A 183 48.66 4.01 -25.33
CA LYS A 183 48.72 3.23 -24.09
C LYS A 183 47.39 3.28 -23.32
N ASN A 184 47.03 2.17 -22.65
CA ASN A 184 45.80 2.10 -21.86
C ASN A 184 46.02 2.52 -20.41
N ASN A 185 46.02 3.84 -20.16
CA ASN A 185 46.26 4.43 -18.84
C ASN A 185 44.99 5.03 -18.21
N GLU A 186 43.81 4.66 -18.69
CA GLU A 186 42.53 5.31 -18.35
C GLU A 186 42.09 5.06 -16.89
N SER A 187 42.50 3.93 -16.30
CA SER A 187 42.29 3.63 -14.88
C SER A 187 43.17 4.49 -13.97
N GLU A 188 44.41 4.74 -14.37
CA GLU A 188 45.37 5.55 -13.62
C GLU A 188 44.95 7.02 -13.61
N ILE A 189 44.62 7.58 -14.78
CA ILE A 189 44.11 8.96 -14.91
C ILE A 189 42.90 9.17 -14.01
N ARG A 190 41.96 8.20 -13.96
CA ARG A 190 40.78 8.29 -13.08
C ARG A 190 41.15 8.25 -11.60
N THR A 191 42.13 7.43 -11.22
CA THR A 191 42.57 7.32 -9.84
C THR A 191 43.22 8.63 -9.38
N LEU A 192 44.11 9.19 -10.19
CA LEU A 192 44.76 10.48 -9.94
C LEU A 192 43.74 11.62 -9.87
N ALA A 193 42.80 11.69 -10.81
CA ALA A 193 41.74 12.70 -10.80
C ALA A 193 40.87 12.61 -9.54
N ARG A 194 40.54 11.40 -9.06
CA ARG A 194 39.79 11.19 -7.80
C ARG A 194 40.58 11.58 -6.56
N GLN A 195 41.89 11.36 -6.55
CA GLN A 195 42.77 11.80 -5.47
C GLN A 195 42.84 13.33 -5.42
N MET A 196 43.07 13.97 -6.57
CA MET A 196 43.08 15.42 -6.71
C MET A 196 41.75 16.06 -6.29
N GLN A 197 40.63 15.40 -6.60
CA GLN A 197 39.30 15.76 -6.11
C GLN A 197 39.15 15.70 -4.59
N GLY A 198 39.78 14.71 -3.95
CA GLY A 198 39.84 14.60 -2.49
C GLY A 198 40.58 15.78 -1.88
N GLU A 199 41.73 16.13 -2.46
CA GLU A 199 42.51 17.29 -2.02
C GLU A 199 41.78 18.61 -2.24
N LEU A 200 41.12 18.79 -3.39
CA LEU A 200 40.29 19.97 -3.66
C LEU A 200 39.18 20.12 -2.61
N LYS A 201 38.59 19.01 -2.16
CA LYS A 201 37.55 19.03 -1.12
C LYS A 201 38.11 19.48 0.23
N ASN A 202 39.34 19.11 0.57
CA ASN A 202 39.99 19.52 1.81
C ASN A 202 40.24 21.03 1.85
N HIS A 203 40.50 21.65 0.70
CA HIS A 203 40.82 23.08 0.56
C HIS A 203 39.61 23.97 0.23
N ILE A 204 38.39 23.42 0.22
CA ILE A 204 37.16 24.15 -0.15
C ILE A 204 36.92 25.41 0.70
N LYS A 205 37.31 25.40 1.97
CA LYS A 205 37.05 26.50 2.91
C LYS A 205 37.83 27.78 2.57
N GLY A 206 38.93 27.67 1.81
CA GLY A 206 39.76 28.79 1.40
C GLY A 206 39.51 29.30 -0.03
N MET A 207 38.60 28.67 -0.77
CA MET A 207 38.41 28.90 -2.20
C MET A 207 37.08 29.60 -2.51
N ASN A 208 37.04 30.35 -3.60
CA ASN A 208 35.78 30.88 -4.13
C ASN A 208 34.86 29.72 -4.55
N ALA A 209 33.58 29.78 -4.16
CA ALA A 209 32.60 28.74 -4.47
C ALA A 209 32.47 28.48 -5.98
N ASN A 210 32.58 29.52 -6.81
CA ASN A 210 32.49 29.37 -8.27
C ASN A 210 33.70 28.63 -8.85
N GLU A 211 34.90 28.93 -8.35
CA GLU A 211 36.15 28.28 -8.77
C GLU A 211 36.18 26.82 -8.35
N TYR A 212 35.73 26.53 -7.11
CA TYR A 212 35.59 25.16 -6.64
C TYR A 212 34.64 24.34 -7.54
N ILE A 213 33.47 24.88 -7.88
CA ILE A 213 32.50 24.20 -8.73
C ILE A 213 33.07 23.97 -10.14
N ALA A 214 33.77 24.94 -10.71
CA ALA A 214 34.39 24.82 -12.03
C ALA A 214 35.46 23.72 -12.04
N SER A 215 36.37 23.73 -11.08
CA SER A 215 37.44 22.73 -10.91
C SER A 215 36.89 21.33 -10.63
N ARG A 216 35.87 21.24 -9.77
CA ARG A 216 35.20 19.97 -9.46
C ARG A 216 34.54 19.38 -10.70
N LYS A 217 33.76 20.20 -11.43
CA LYS A 217 33.10 19.79 -12.68
C LYS A 217 34.11 19.36 -13.73
N PHE A 218 35.22 20.07 -13.87
CA PHE A 218 36.30 19.69 -14.77
C PHE A 218 36.83 18.28 -14.46
N LEU A 219 37.17 18.00 -13.20
CA LEU A 219 37.66 16.69 -12.78
C LEU A 219 36.61 15.59 -12.94
N ASP A 220 35.34 15.88 -12.65
CA ASP A 220 34.24 14.91 -12.86
C ASP A 220 34.06 14.57 -14.36
N ARG A 221 34.15 15.58 -15.24
CA ARG A 221 34.09 15.39 -16.70
C ARG A 221 35.29 14.60 -17.24
N LEU A 222 36.48 14.86 -16.69
CA LEU A 222 37.69 14.09 -17.03
C LEU A 222 37.50 12.60 -16.69
N VAL A 223 37.01 12.31 -15.48
CA VAL A 223 36.74 10.93 -15.04
C VAL A 223 35.68 10.26 -15.92
N ASN A 224 34.61 10.98 -16.26
CA ASN A 224 33.56 10.48 -17.15
C ASN A 224 34.07 10.15 -18.55
N GLN A 225 34.92 11.01 -19.12
CA GLN A 225 35.51 10.79 -20.44
C GLN A 225 36.39 9.54 -20.47
N MET A 226 37.20 9.33 -19.43
CA MET A 226 38.01 8.11 -19.30
C MET A 226 37.15 6.86 -19.05
N ALA A 227 35.98 7.00 -18.42
CA ALA A 227 35.07 5.87 -18.21
C ALA A 227 34.33 5.46 -19.50
N LEU A 228 33.99 6.42 -20.37
CA LEU A 228 33.35 6.15 -21.66
C LEU A 228 34.29 5.44 -22.64
N ALA A 229 35.59 5.71 -22.57
CA ALA A 229 36.58 5.11 -23.47
C ALA A 229 36.82 3.60 -23.19
N GLN A 230 36.61 3.13 -21.95
CA GLN A 230 36.67 1.70 -21.61
C GLN A 230 35.39 0.91 -21.92
N GLY A 231 34.30 1.61 -22.26
CA GLY A 231 32.96 1.02 -22.39
C GLY A 231 32.59 0.55 -23.79
N TYR A 232 33.56 0.36 -24.69
CA TYR A 232 33.38 -0.14 -26.05
C TYR A 232 34.24 -1.37 -26.31
#